data_AF-A0A3B9AJ99-F1
#
_entry.id   AF-A0A3B9AJ99-F1
#
_cell.length_a   1.000
_cell.length_b   1.000
_cell.length_c   1.000
_cell.angle_alpha   90.00
_cell.angle_beta   90.00
_cell.angle_gamma   90.00
#
_symmetry.space_group_name_H-M   'P 1'
#
loop_
_entity.id
_entity.type
_entity.pdbx_description
1 polymer ?
#
loop_
_entity_poly.entity_id
_entity_poly.type
_entity_poly.pdbx_seq_one_letter_code
_entity_poly.pdbx_strand_id
1 'polypeptide(L)'
;MTFDWLSDLRPLFDAQESWHDGSYGKPVAIHLLGDSSSPFTISCGADLLAEHVRRFRFSPQIIQRLGQVTDEKGRSMFSESFLNHLQRIRLRAHVNAAPEGTLLLPGEPILSIVAPELQVRLLQSAIRLLIWDSSQTATQAALTHWQSGKVSEEDTPHPPRFTFNPQGWRARAQYIGGGNWTVEEAVETREWPGLSCVESNTGMALTQIRRLFKGEHPLGDVWLTSAQDSEASVSHTHVAFQNELTQKPMEIQMTRFQNLLQPVLVKGHPALNAPSLDYLRQRTWKQLEAFHTYKLQEYPRGWFISS
;
A
#
# COMPACT_ATOMS: atom_id res chain seq x y z
N MET A 1 8.89 19.45 10.92
CA MET A 1 7.55 19.99 10.58
C MET A 1 6.50 18.93 10.90
N THR A 2 5.37 19.33 11.48
CA THR A 2 4.23 18.44 11.73
C THR A 2 3.57 18.10 10.40
N PHE A 3 3.16 16.84 10.20
CA PHE A 3 2.44 16.44 8.99
C PHE A 3 1.09 17.15 8.87
N ASP A 4 0.89 17.87 7.78
CA ASP A 4 -0.40 18.42 7.37
C ASP A 4 -0.85 17.74 6.08
N TRP A 5 -1.76 16.77 6.18
CA TRP A 5 -2.31 16.04 5.03
C TRP A 5 -3.12 16.93 4.07
N LEU A 6 -3.39 18.18 4.46
CA LEU A 6 -4.06 19.21 3.67
C LEU A 6 -3.10 20.24 3.07
N SER A 7 -1.78 20.04 3.17
CA SER A 7 -0.82 20.92 2.48
C SER A 7 -1.00 20.90 0.97
N ASP A 8 -1.46 19.76 0.44
CA ASP A 8 -1.90 19.59 -0.93
C ASP A 8 -3.43 19.60 -0.97
N LEU A 9 -4.02 20.64 -1.56
CA LEU A 9 -5.47 20.80 -1.66
C LEU A 9 -6.08 20.07 -2.87
N ARG A 10 -5.27 19.51 -3.79
CA ARG A 10 -5.78 18.83 -4.99
C ARG A 10 -6.78 17.71 -4.64
N PRO A 11 -6.51 16.82 -3.67
CA PRO A 11 -7.47 15.77 -3.34
C PRO A 11 -8.76 16.29 -2.70
N LEU A 12 -8.75 17.48 -2.10
CA LEU A 12 -9.96 18.16 -1.64
C LEU A 12 -10.77 18.73 -2.80
N PHE A 13 -10.12 19.24 -3.84
CA PHE A 13 -10.81 19.70 -5.05
C PHE A 13 -11.45 18.52 -5.80
N ASP A 14 -10.73 17.41 -5.98
CA ASP A 14 -11.29 16.18 -6.56
C ASP A 14 -12.48 15.66 -5.72
N ALA A 15 -12.35 15.68 -4.39
CA ALA A 15 -13.43 15.31 -3.48
C ALA A 15 -14.66 16.23 -3.65
N GLN A 16 -14.45 17.54 -3.81
CA GLN A 16 -15.52 18.49 -4.07
C GLN A 16 -16.17 18.28 -5.43
N GLU A 17 -15.39 17.97 -6.47
CA GLU A 17 -15.92 17.65 -7.80
C GLU A 17 -16.85 16.43 -7.74
N SER A 18 -16.41 15.34 -7.08
CA SER A 18 -17.25 14.15 -6.85
C SER A 18 -18.52 14.46 -6.03
N TRP A 19 -18.46 15.48 -5.17
CA TRP A 19 -19.63 15.95 -4.43
C TRP A 19 -20.62 16.68 -5.35
N HIS A 20 -20.12 17.49 -6.29
CA HIS A 20 -20.95 18.29 -7.21
C HIS A 20 -21.61 17.42 -8.29
N ASP A 21 -20.91 16.43 -8.80
CA ASP A 21 -21.43 15.52 -9.84
C ASP A 21 -22.27 14.36 -9.26
N GLY A 22 -22.35 14.25 -7.93
CA GLY A 22 -23.12 13.21 -7.22
C GLY A 22 -22.45 11.84 -7.15
N SER A 23 -21.21 11.69 -7.62
CA SER A 23 -20.45 10.43 -7.59
C SER A 23 -19.82 10.12 -6.23
N TYR A 24 -19.76 11.08 -5.31
CA TYR A 24 -19.07 10.99 -4.01
C TYR A 24 -19.36 9.72 -3.19
N GLY A 25 -20.58 9.19 -3.31
CA GLY A 25 -21.06 8.00 -2.58
C GLY A 25 -20.79 6.68 -3.28
N LYS A 26 -20.41 6.68 -4.56
CA LYS A 26 -20.18 5.48 -5.35
C LYS A 26 -18.99 4.71 -4.76
N PRO A 27 -19.13 3.41 -4.45
CA PRO A 27 -18.01 2.62 -4.00
C PRO A 27 -17.04 2.41 -5.17
N VAL A 28 -15.77 2.64 -4.93
CA VAL A 28 -14.69 2.34 -5.88
C VAL A 28 -13.70 1.39 -5.25
N ALA A 29 -13.13 0.50 -6.07
CA ALA A 29 -12.06 -0.41 -5.70
C ALA A 29 -10.79 0.04 -6.43
N ILE A 30 -9.80 0.54 -5.71
CA ILE A 30 -8.55 1.00 -6.31
C ILE A 30 -7.34 0.58 -5.49
N HIS A 31 -6.18 0.65 -6.12
CA HIS A 31 -4.93 0.08 -5.65
C HIS A 31 -3.80 1.08 -5.72
N LEU A 32 -2.84 0.91 -4.82
CA LEU A 32 -1.53 1.53 -4.87
C LEU A 32 -0.51 0.48 -5.30
N LEU A 33 0.08 0.66 -6.48
CA LEU A 33 1.16 -0.18 -6.99
C LEU A 33 2.53 0.34 -6.53
N GLY A 34 3.52 -0.57 -6.54
CA GLY A 34 4.97 -0.31 -6.48
C GLY A 34 5.51 0.54 -7.65
N ASP A 35 6.77 0.95 -7.57
CA ASP A 35 7.45 1.58 -8.71
C ASP A 35 7.85 0.50 -9.72
N SER A 36 7.29 0.60 -10.93
CA SER A 36 7.50 -0.38 -12.00
C SER A 36 8.94 -0.44 -12.50
N SER A 37 9.77 0.58 -12.24
CA SER A 37 11.19 0.58 -12.59
C SER A 37 12.04 -0.24 -11.61
N SER A 38 11.52 -0.51 -10.41
CA SER A 38 12.19 -1.31 -9.39
C SER A 38 11.91 -2.80 -9.59
N PRO A 39 12.88 -3.71 -9.36
CA PRO A 39 12.65 -5.15 -9.49
C PRO A 39 11.66 -5.72 -8.47
N PHE A 40 11.43 -5.00 -7.36
CA PHE A 40 10.46 -5.32 -6.32
C PHE A 40 10.09 -4.07 -5.53
N THR A 41 9.11 -4.17 -4.64
CA THR A 41 8.79 -3.14 -3.65
C THR A 41 8.66 -3.76 -2.26
N ILE A 42 9.22 -3.12 -1.24
CA ILE A 42 9.02 -3.49 0.16
C ILE A 42 7.81 -2.71 0.69
N SER A 43 6.75 -3.42 1.06
CA SER A 43 5.56 -2.80 1.68
C SER A 43 5.93 -2.18 3.02
N CYS A 44 5.56 -0.92 3.23
CA CYS A 44 5.85 -0.20 4.47
C CYS A 44 4.81 0.90 4.74
N GLY A 45 4.56 1.19 6.02
CA GLY A 45 3.76 2.33 6.45
C GLY A 45 2.27 2.06 6.73
N ALA A 46 1.82 0.81 6.66
CA ALA A 46 0.45 0.43 7.01
C ALA A 46 0.07 0.84 8.45
N ASP A 47 1.00 0.69 9.40
CA ASP A 47 0.86 1.19 10.77
C ASP A 47 0.64 2.70 10.81
N LEU A 48 1.43 3.44 10.00
CA LEU A 48 1.37 4.89 9.95
C LEU A 48 0.03 5.38 9.43
N LEU A 49 -0.50 4.73 8.39
CA LEU A 49 -1.83 5.03 7.85
C LEU A 49 -2.93 4.74 8.88
N ALA A 50 -2.87 3.60 9.56
CA ALA A 50 -3.83 3.27 10.61
C ALA A 50 -3.81 4.30 11.75
N GLU A 51 -2.64 4.70 12.23
CA GLU A 51 -2.50 5.73 13.26
C GLU A 51 -2.99 7.11 12.78
N HIS A 52 -2.76 7.46 11.52
CA HIS A 52 -3.30 8.67 10.93
C HIS A 52 -4.84 8.65 10.90
N VAL A 53 -5.43 7.54 10.46
CA VAL A 53 -6.89 7.37 10.35
C VAL A 53 -7.58 7.43 11.72
N ARG A 54 -6.93 6.96 12.80
CA ARG A 54 -7.46 7.12 14.18
C ARG A 54 -7.74 8.59 14.53
N ARG A 55 -6.90 9.50 14.01
CA ARG A 55 -6.95 10.94 14.29
C ARG A 55 -7.62 11.74 13.18
N PHE A 56 -8.02 11.08 12.09
CA PHE A 56 -8.58 11.72 10.91
C PHE A 56 -9.96 12.30 11.21
N ARG A 57 -10.03 13.64 11.30
CA ARG A 57 -11.26 14.40 11.51
C ARG A 57 -11.11 15.78 10.88
N PHE A 58 -12.19 16.29 10.30
CA PHE A 58 -12.32 17.70 9.96
C PHE A 58 -12.78 18.46 11.21
N SER A 59 -11.83 19.01 11.96
CA SER A 59 -12.16 19.86 13.10
C SER A 59 -12.79 21.19 12.65
N PRO A 60 -13.52 21.89 13.52
CA PRO A 60 -14.03 23.23 13.20
C PRO A 60 -12.95 24.19 12.70
N GLN A 61 -11.73 24.10 13.26
CA GLN A 61 -10.59 24.90 12.85
C GLN A 61 -10.14 24.59 11.41
N ILE A 62 -10.14 23.30 11.03
CA ILE A 62 -9.84 22.89 9.65
C ILE A 62 -10.92 23.43 8.71
N ILE A 63 -12.21 23.30 9.05
CA ILE A 63 -13.31 23.79 8.22
C ILE A 63 -13.22 25.30 8.04
N GLN A 64 -12.94 26.06 9.11
CA GLN A 64 -12.73 27.51 9.03
C GLN A 64 -11.56 27.85 8.11
N ARG A 65 -10.42 27.14 8.25
CA ARG A 65 -9.25 27.31 7.38
C ARG A 65 -9.61 27.08 5.91
N LEU A 66 -10.35 26.01 5.61
CA LEU A 66 -10.78 25.71 4.24
C LEU A 66 -11.75 26.77 3.70
N GLY A 67 -12.68 27.27 4.52
CA GLY A 67 -13.59 28.35 4.12
C GLY A 67 -12.91 29.67 3.78
N GLN A 68 -11.70 29.90 4.31
CA GLN A 68 -10.86 31.07 4.02
C GLN A 68 -10.02 30.92 2.74
N VAL A 69 -10.00 29.75 2.10
CA VAL A 69 -9.28 29.54 0.84
C VAL A 69 -10.06 30.19 -0.30
N THR A 70 -9.43 31.16 -0.96
CA THR A 70 -10.01 31.91 -2.08
C THR A 70 -9.17 31.83 -3.34
N ASP A 71 -9.82 32.00 -4.49
CA ASP A 71 -9.12 32.25 -5.76
C ASP A 71 -8.51 33.66 -5.80
N GLU A 72 -7.84 33.99 -6.91
CA GLU A 72 -7.23 35.31 -7.17
C GLU A 72 -8.23 36.48 -7.14
N LYS A 73 -9.54 36.20 -7.25
CA LYS A 73 -10.62 37.19 -7.22
C LYS A 73 -11.31 37.27 -5.86
N GLY A 74 -10.80 36.57 -4.84
CA GLY A 74 -11.37 36.55 -3.50
C GLY A 74 -12.63 35.70 -3.35
N ARG A 75 -12.95 34.84 -4.33
CA ARG A 75 -14.11 33.95 -4.26
C ARG A 75 -13.71 32.66 -3.53
N SER A 76 -14.56 32.18 -2.63
CA SER A 76 -14.28 30.93 -1.90
C SER A 76 -14.11 29.77 -2.87
N MET A 77 -13.06 28.97 -2.68
CA MET A 77 -12.78 27.80 -3.51
C MET A 77 -13.61 26.58 -3.09
N PHE A 78 -14.20 26.60 -1.91
CA PHE A 78 -15.02 25.49 -1.38
C PHE A 78 -16.45 25.95 -1.12
N SER A 79 -17.41 25.18 -1.63
CA SER A 79 -18.84 25.42 -1.39
C SER A 79 -19.21 25.14 0.07
N GLU A 80 -20.13 25.94 0.60
CA GLU A 80 -20.61 25.78 1.98
C GLU A 80 -21.27 24.40 2.20
N SER A 81 -21.98 23.86 1.20
CA SER A 81 -22.59 22.53 1.27
C SER A 81 -21.54 21.42 1.38
N PHE A 82 -20.42 21.53 0.64
CA PHE A 82 -19.31 20.60 0.73
C PHE A 82 -18.60 20.68 2.09
N LEU A 83 -18.31 21.88 2.59
CA LEU A 83 -17.71 22.07 3.91
C LEU A 83 -18.60 21.49 5.03
N ASN A 84 -19.91 21.68 4.93
CA ASN A 84 -20.90 21.07 5.81
C ASN A 84 -20.88 19.54 5.74
N HIS A 85 -20.69 18.97 4.55
CA HIS A 85 -20.53 17.53 4.39
C HIS A 85 -19.25 17.01 5.08
N LEU A 86 -18.11 17.67 4.85
CA LEU A 86 -16.82 17.29 5.44
C LEU A 86 -16.86 17.28 6.97
N GLN A 87 -17.54 18.24 7.60
CA GLN A 87 -17.67 18.31 9.06
C GLN A 87 -18.37 17.07 9.66
N ARG A 88 -19.24 16.40 8.87
CA ARG A 88 -20.04 15.25 9.30
C ARG A 88 -19.50 13.92 8.81
N ILE A 89 -18.38 13.93 8.09
CA ILE A 89 -17.87 12.73 7.44
C ILE A 89 -17.44 11.68 8.46
N ARG A 90 -17.80 10.43 8.18
CA ARG A 90 -17.29 9.25 8.86
C ARG A 90 -16.64 8.35 7.83
N LEU A 91 -15.36 8.07 8.01
CA LEU A 91 -14.65 7.13 7.17
C LEU A 91 -15.35 5.76 7.23
N ARG A 92 -15.61 5.19 6.06
CA ARG A 92 -16.18 3.85 5.84
C ARG A 92 -15.29 3.03 4.92
N ALA A 93 -14.03 3.43 4.78
CA ALA A 93 -13.07 2.78 3.92
C ALA A 93 -12.69 1.39 4.45
N HIS A 94 -12.64 0.42 3.53
CA HIS A 94 -11.99 -0.86 3.73
C HIS A 94 -10.64 -0.78 3.05
N VAL A 95 -9.57 -0.95 3.81
CA VAL A 95 -8.21 -0.88 3.29
C VAL A 95 -7.50 -2.17 3.65
N ASN A 96 -6.96 -2.85 2.66
CA ASN A 96 -6.05 -3.97 2.85
C ASN A 96 -4.66 -3.57 2.36
N ALA A 97 -3.61 -4.07 2.98
CA ALA A 97 -2.24 -3.87 2.51
C ALA A 97 -1.40 -5.13 2.71
N ALA A 98 -0.34 -5.25 1.93
CA ALA A 98 0.70 -6.22 2.22
C ALA A 98 1.31 -5.93 3.60
N PRO A 99 1.49 -6.94 4.48
CA PRO A 99 2.15 -6.73 5.76
C PRO A 99 3.47 -6.01 5.58
N GLU A 100 3.81 -5.13 6.50
CA GLU A 100 5.05 -4.39 6.42
C GLU A 100 6.27 -5.32 6.36
N GLY A 101 7.27 -4.94 5.57
CA GLY A 101 8.44 -5.76 5.25
C GLY A 101 8.18 -6.87 4.22
N THR A 102 6.98 -6.97 3.63
CA THR A 102 6.72 -7.92 2.55
C THR A 102 7.33 -7.43 1.24
N LEU A 103 8.07 -8.31 0.56
CA LEU A 103 8.55 -8.08 -0.80
C LEU A 103 7.43 -8.37 -1.80
N LEU A 104 7.08 -7.36 -2.58
CA LEU A 104 6.07 -7.38 -3.64
C LEU A 104 6.74 -7.27 -5.00
N LEU A 105 6.21 -7.99 -5.98
CA LEU A 105 6.71 -7.97 -7.35
C LEU A 105 6.04 -6.86 -8.17
N PRO A 106 6.64 -6.44 -9.29
CA PRO A 106 6.02 -5.46 -10.17
C PRO A 106 4.62 -5.89 -10.63
N GLY A 107 3.64 -5.00 -10.47
CA GLY A 107 2.23 -5.26 -10.75
C GLY A 107 1.42 -5.73 -9.53
N GLU A 108 2.07 -6.08 -8.42
CA GLU A 108 1.39 -6.41 -7.17
C GLU A 108 1.14 -5.13 -6.35
N PRO A 109 -0.08 -4.90 -5.86
CA PRO A 109 -0.38 -3.71 -5.08
C PRO A 109 0.19 -3.80 -3.67
N ILE A 110 0.74 -2.68 -3.20
CA ILE A 110 1.10 -2.44 -1.80
C ILE A 110 -0.17 -2.42 -0.95
N LEU A 111 -1.22 -1.80 -1.49
CA LEU A 111 -2.45 -1.50 -0.78
C LEU A 111 -3.65 -1.50 -1.73
N SER A 112 -4.79 -2.00 -1.26
CA SER A 112 -6.09 -1.93 -1.93
C SER A 112 -7.13 -1.22 -1.05
N ILE A 113 -8.01 -0.45 -1.67
CA ILE A 113 -9.04 0.35 -1.00
C ILE A 113 -10.37 0.11 -1.66
N VAL A 114 -11.38 -0.18 -0.84
CA VAL A 114 -12.79 -0.12 -1.21
C VAL A 114 -13.49 0.90 -0.32
N ALA A 115 -13.88 2.04 -0.89
CA ALA A 115 -14.56 3.10 -0.16
C ALA A 115 -15.40 3.99 -1.10
N PRO A 116 -16.26 4.87 -0.57
CA PRO A 116 -16.90 5.90 -1.39
C PRO A 116 -15.84 6.80 -2.06
N GLU A 117 -16.05 7.14 -3.33
CA GLU A 117 -15.14 7.94 -4.17
C GLU A 117 -14.55 9.14 -3.44
N LEU A 118 -15.40 9.94 -2.80
CA LEU A 118 -14.97 11.13 -2.05
C LEU A 118 -13.99 10.78 -0.93
N GLN A 119 -14.21 9.69 -0.21
CA GLN A 119 -13.32 9.28 0.90
C GLN A 119 -11.97 8.81 0.38
N VAL A 120 -11.96 8.14 -0.77
CA VAL A 120 -10.73 7.73 -1.43
C VAL A 120 -9.90 8.95 -1.84
N ARG A 121 -10.52 9.96 -2.45
CA ARG A 121 -9.86 11.23 -2.78
C ARG A 121 -9.26 11.88 -1.53
N LEU A 122 -10.02 11.99 -0.45
CA LEU A 122 -9.53 12.59 0.80
C LEU A 122 -8.33 11.86 1.43
N LEU A 123 -8.20 10.55 1.22
CA LEU A 123 -7.10 9.77 1.77
C LEU A 123 -5.83 9.80 0.89
N GLN A 124 -5.87 10.33 -0.33
CA GLN A 124 -4.75 10.24 -1.28
C GLN A 124 -3.44 10.81 -0.73
N SER A 125 -3.45 12.01 -0.14
CA SER A 125 -2.25 12.62 0.44
C SER A 125 -1.65 11.75 1.54
N ALA A 126 -2.50 11.15 2.39
CA ALA A 126 -2.07 10.25 3.45
C ALA A 126 -1.51 8.95 2.89
N ILE A 127 -2.15 8.35 1.88
CA ILE A 127 -1.65 7.12 1.25
C ILE A 127 -0.31 7.36 0.57
N ARG A 128 -0.16 8.46 -0.18
CA ARG A 128 1.10 8.85 -0.80
C ARG A 128 2.23 9.00 0.24
N LEU A 129 2.01 9.83 1.25
CA LEU A 129 3.08 10.18 2.20
C LEU A 129 3.38 9.05 3.20
N LEU A 130 2.36 8.30 3.62
CA LEU A 130 2.51 7.29 4.67
C LEU A 130 2.84 5.90 4.12
N ILE A 131 2.27 5.52 2.98
CA ILE A 131 2.42 4.17 2.43
C ILE A 131 3.46 4.19 1.30
N TRP A 132 3.22 5.01 0.28
CA TRP A 132 4.08 5.01 -0.91
C TRP A 132 5.48 5.49 -0.60
N ASP A 133 5.65 6.70 -0.05
CA ASP A 133 6.97 7.24 0.24
C ASP A 133 7.74 6.36 1.24
N SER A 134 7.05 5.77 2.23
CA SER A 134 7.64 4.79 3.15
C SER A 134 8.08 3.52 2.41
N SER A 135 7.25 2.99 1.51
CA SER A 135 7.58 1.78 0.73
C SER A 135 8.75 2.03 -0.22
N GLN A 136 8.80 3.20 -0.88
CA GLN A 136 9.90 3.60 -1.74
C GLN A 136 11.20 3.75 -0.97
N THR A 137 11.15 4.37 0.20
CA THR A 137 12.31 4.50 1.09
C THR A 137 12.83 3.14 1.55
N ALA A 138 11.94 2.25 2.00
CA ALA A 138 12.32 0.90 2.42
C ALA A 138 12.88 0.07 1.25
N THR A 139 12.27 0.20 0.06
CA THR A 139 12.74 -0.45 -1.17
C THR A 139 14.12 0.02 -1.56
N GLN A 140 14.40 1.33 -1.49
CA GLN A 140 15.72 1.86 -1.83
C GLN A 140 16.82 1.31 -0.93
N ALA A 141 16.57 1.27 0.39
CA ALA A 141 17.49 0.67 1.34
C ALA A 141 17.74 -0.82 1.05
N ALA A 142 16.68 -1.56 0.75
CA ALA A 142 16.75 -2.99 0.42
C ALA A 142 17.48 -3.24 -0.92
N LEU A 143 17.29 -2.36 -1.89
CA LEU A 143 17.88 -2.46 -3.22
C LEU A 143 19.41 -2.32 -3.17
N THR A 144 19.94 -1.44 -2.32
CA THR A 144 21.39 -1.29 -2.11
C THR A 144 22.02 -2.63 -1.67
N HIS A 145 21.38 -3.31 -0.72
CA HIS A 145 21.82 -4.62 -0.25
C HIS A 145 21.68 -5.70 -1.32
N TRP A 146 20.53 -5.72 -2.00
CA TRP A 146 20.24 -6.63 -3.11
C TRP A 146 21.28 -6.54 -4.22
N GLN A 147 21.65 -5.33 -4.66
CA GLN A 147 22.63 -5.10 -5.72
C GLN A 147 24.06 -5.48 -5.29
N SER A 148 24.38 -5.33 -3.99
CA SER A 148 25.69 -5.72 -3.45
C SER A 148 25.84 -7.24 -3.21
N GLY A 149 24.74 -8.00 -3.31
CA GLY A 149 24.69 -9.43 -2.97
C GLY A 149 24.70 -9.73 -1.47
N LYS A 150 24.76 -8.71 -0.60
CA LYS A 150 24.73 -8.86 0.86
C LYS A 150 23.29 -8.86 1.36
N VAL A 151 22.55 -9.95 1.13
CA VAL A 151 21.14 -10.10 1.51
C VAL A 151 20.92 -10.87 2.82
N SER A 152 21.95 -10.96 3.66
CA SER A 152 21.89 -11.52 5.02
C SER A 152 22.44 -10.51 6.04
N GLU A 153 21.83 -10.45 7.21
CA GLU A 153 22.26 -9.59 8.32
C GLU A 153 22.61 -10.43 9.55
N GLU A 154 23.87 -10.37 9.97
CA GLU A 154 24.37 -11.06 11.18
C GLU A 154 24.12 -10.22 12.45
N ASP A 155 24.42 -8.92 12.38
CA ASP A 155 24.24 -7.97 13.48
C ASP A 155 23.11 -6.96 13.16
N THR A 156 21.96 -7.12 13.82
CA THR A 156 20.84 -6.17 13.67
C THR A 156 21.09 -4.89 14.48
N PRO A 157 21.14 -3.70 13.83
CA PRO A 157 21.31 -2.45 14.54
C PRO A 157 20.07 -2.12 15.38
N HIS A 158 20.25 -1.29 16.41
CA HIS A 158 19.13 -0.82 17.21
C HIS A 158 18.13 0.01 16.39
N PRO A 159 16.82 -0.16 16.63
CA PRO A 159 15.80 0.55 15.90
C PRO A 159 15.81 2.05 16.23
N PRO A 160 15.45 2.91 15.27
CA PRO A 160 15.35 4.35 15.52
C PRO A 160 14.28 4.67 16.56
N ARG A 161 14.52 5.69 17.37
CA ARG A 161 13.42 6.42 18.01
C ARG A 161 12.71 7.23 16.94
N PHE A 162 11.49 6.86 16.59
CA PHE A 162 10.74 7.58 15.56
C PHE A 162 9.73 8.56 16.17
N THR A 163 9.59 9.70 15.51
CA THR A 163 8.51 10.68 15.76
C THR A 163 7.51 10.58 14.63
N PHE A 164 6.24 10.91 14.88
CA PHE A 164 5.19 10.83 13.85
C PHE A 164 5.22 12.05 12.93
N ASN A 165 6.28 12.14 12.11
CA ASN A 165 6.51 13.19 11.12
C ASN A 165 7.32 12.62 9.93
N PRO A 166 7.46 13.37 8.82
CA PRO A 166 8.13 12.86 7.62
C PRO A 166 9.55 12.33 7.83
N GLN A 167 10.34 12.95 8.73
CA GLN A 167 11.70 12.50 9.02
C GLN A 167 11.68 11.18 9.81
N GLY A 168 10.81 11.07 10.82
CA GLY A 168 10.67 9.85 11.60
C GLY A 168 10.12 8.67 10.79
N TRP A 169 9.19 8.91 9.87
CA TRP A 169 8.69 7.88 8.96
C TRP A 169 9.76 7.39 7.99
N ARG A 170 10.58 8.30 7.46
CA ARG A 170 11.72 7.95 6.61
C ARG A 170 12.73 7.09 7.37
N ALA A 171 13.14 7.51 8.57
CA ALA A 171 14.07 6.74 9.40
C ALA A 171 13.52 5.33 9.71
N ARG A 172 12.22 5.22 10.03
CA ARG A 172 11.53 3.94 10.22
C ARG A 172 11.58 3.07 8.96
N ALA A 173 11.26 3.63 7.80
CA ALA A 173 11.26 2.90 6.53
C ALA A 173 12.66 2.45 6.11
N GLN A 174 13.67 3.32 6.23
CA GLN A 174 15.08 2.97 5.98
C GLN A 174 15.50 1.81 6.87
N TYR A 175 15.18 1.86 8.16
CA TYR A 175 15.48 0.77 9.08
C TYR A 175 14.80 -0.55 8.69
N ILE A 176 13.52 -0.53 8.33
CA ILE A 176 12.79 -1.74 7.89
C ILE A 176 13.41 -2.33 6.62
N GLY A 177 13.88 -1.47 5.70
CA GLY A 177 14.51 -1.87 4.44
C GLY A 177 15.97 -2.33 4.55
N GLY A 178 16.57 -2.36 5.74
CA GLY A 178 17.97 -2.77 5.89
C GLY A 178 18.98 -1.61 5.93
N GLY A 179 18.54 -0.37 5.73
CA GLY A 179 19.40 0.82 5.67
C GLY A 179 19.89 1.30 7.03
N ASN A 180 20.86 2.22 7.00
CA ASN A 180 21.33 2.94 8.18
C ASN A 180 20.58 4.27 8.33
N TRP A 181 19.58 4.29 9.22
CA TRP A 181 18.74 5.47 9.47
C TRP A 181 19.49 6.68 10.08
N THR A 182 20.73 6.49 10.57
CA THR A 182 21.56 7.59 11.10
C THR A 182 22.21 8.43 10.00
N VAL A 183 22.24 7.92 8.77
CA VAL A 183 22.78 8.62 7.61
C VAL A 183 21.61 9.17 6.80
N GLU A 184 21.64 10.46 6.51
CA GLU A 184 20.73 11.04 5.53
C GLU A 184 21.13 10.55 4.13
N GLU A 185 20.54 9.45 3.72
CA GLU A 185 20.64 8.96 2.34
C GLU A 185 19.80 9.86 1.42
N ALA A 186 20.37 10.23 0.28
CA ALA A 186 19.62 10.91 -0.78
C ALA A 186 18.54 9.96 -1.28
N VAL A 187 17.27 10.29 -1.00
CA VAL A 187 16.14 9.57 -1.58
C VAL A 187 15.95 10.09 -2.99
N GLU A 188 16.13 9.21 -3.97
CA GLU A 188 15.79 9.51 -5.35
C GLU A 188 14.31 9.89 -5.42
N THR A 189 14.03 11.09 -5.91
CA THR A 189 12.65 11.59 -5.98
C THR A 189 11.96 10.86 -7.13
N ARG A 190 10.99 10.02 -6.78
CA ARG A 190 10.18 9.26 -7.76
C ARG A 190 8.83 9.93 -7.95
N GLU A 191 8.32 9.86 -9.17
CA GLU A 191 6.99 10.37 -9.49
C GLU A 191 5.92 9.55 -8.76
N TRP A 192 4.88 10.24 -8.28
CA TRP A 192 3.74 9.60 -7.63
C TRP A 192 2.87 8.94 -8.70
N PRO A 193 2.71 7.59 -8.71
CA PRO A 193 1.96 6.89 -9.76
C PRO A 193 0.44 7.10 -9.66
N GLY A 194 -0.04 7.70 -8.56
CA GLY A 194 -1.48 7.77 -8.29
C GLY A 194 -2.03 6.47 -7.74
N LEU A 195 -3.35 6.35 -7.79
CA LEU A 195 -4.09 5.15 -7.45
C LEU A 195 -4.81 4.66 -8.71
N SER A 196 -4.76 3.36 -8.98
CA SER A 196 -5.31 2.76 -10.19
C SER A 196 -6.08 1.48 -9.88
N CYS A 197 -7.01 1.08 -10.75
CA CYS A 197 -7.66 -0.22 -10.60
C CYS A 197 -6.79 -1.31 -11.24
N VAL A 198 -6.54 -2.39 -10.50
CA VAL A 198 -5.92 -3.61 -11.04
C VAL A 198 -7.05 -4.58 -11.28
N GLU A 199 -7.26 -4.97 -12.53
CA GLU A 199 -8.41 -5.75 -12.96
C GLU A 199 -7.97 -6.97 -13.76
N SER A 200 -8.76 -8.03 -13.65
CA SER A 200 -8.64 -9.19 -14.53
C SER A 200 -9.08 -8.85 -15.94
N ASN A 201 -8.81 -9.75 -16.88
CA ASN A 201 -9.32 -9.66 -18.26
C ASN A 201 -10.86 -9.57 -18.36
N THR A 202 -11.59 -9.94 -17.31
CA THR A 202 -13.06 -9.82 -17.23
C THR A 202 -13.54 -8.49 -16.63
N GLY A 203 -12.63 -7.56 -16.31
CA GLY A 203 -12.94 -6.28 -15.67
C GLY A 203 -13.21 -6.36 -14.17
N MET A 204 -13.00 -7.53 -13.56
CA MET A 204 -13.17 -7.70 -12.11
C MET A 204 -11.90 -7.28 -11.38
N ALA A 205 -12.05 -6.40 -10.38
CA ALA A 205 -10.94 -5.89 -9.57
C ALA A 205 -10.25 -6.99 -8.74
N LEU A 206 -8.93 -6.83 -8.56
CA LEU A 206 -8.12 -7.62 -7.66
C LEU A 206 -8.59 -7.40 -6.21
N THR A 207 -8.71 -8.48 -5.43
CA THR A 207 -9.08 -8.40 -4.02
C THR A 207 -8.07 -9.07 -3.10
N GLN A 208 -7.36 -10.09 -3.59
CA GLN A 208 -6.39 -10.85 -2.81
C GLN A 208 -5.23 -11.32 -3.68
N ILE A 209 -4.05 -11.44 -3.07
CA ILE A 209 -2.91 -12.16 -3.63
C ILE A 209 -2.53 -13.27 -2.65
N ARG A 210 -2.37 -14.49 -3.16
CA ARG A 210 -1.86 -15.63 -2.40
C ARG A 210 -0.47 -15.99 -2.86
N ARG A 211 0.52 -15.80 -1.99
CA ARG A 211 1.87 -16.31 -2.22
C ARG A 211 1.92 -17.79 -1.86
N LEU A 212 2.30 -18.62 -2.81
CA LEU A 212 2.36 -20.07 -2.69
C LEU A 212 3.74 -20.52 -2.18
N PHE A 213 3.78 -21.54 -1.33
CA PHE A 213 5.03 -22.05 -0.75
C PHE A 213 5.14 -23.58 -0.80
N LYS A 214 6.37 -24.07 -1.00
CA LYS A 214 6.78 -25.46 -0.70
C LYS A 214 7.84 -25.43 0.40
N GLY A 215 7.45 -25.76 1.63
CA GLY A 215 8.28 -25.48 2.80
C GLY A 215 8.43 -23.97 3.01
N GLU A 216 9.67 -23.48 3.03
CA GLU A 216 9.99 -22.05 3.17
C GLU A 216 10.21 -21.34 1.82
N HIS A 217 10.20 -22.08 0.71
CA HIS A 217 10.48 -21.54 -0.61
C HIS A 217 9.23 -20.98 -1.28
N PRO A 218 9.23 -19.70 -1.71
CA PRO A 218 8.14 -19.15 -2.49
C PRO A 218 8.13 -19.77 -3.90
N LEU A 219 6.94 -20.03 -4.44
CA LEU A 219 6.75 -20.70 -5.74
C LEU A 219 6.10 -19.80 -6.79
N GLY A 220 5.21 -18.91 -6.36
CA GLY A 220 4.42 -18.08 -7.23
C GLY A 220 3.35 -17.30 -6.47
N ASP A 221 2.79 -16.28 -7.11
CA ASP A 221 1.80 -15.38 -6.51
C ASP A 221 0.50 -15.41 -7.34
N VAL A 222 -0.60 -15.83 -6.72
CA VAL A 222 -1.90 -16.03 -7.38
C VAL A 222 -2.82 -14.86 -7.05
N TRP A 223 -3.31 -14.19 -8.07
CA TRP A 223 -4.20 -13.03 -7.99
C TRP A 223 -5.65 -13.48 -8.08
N LEU A 224 -6.48 -12.94 -7.18
CA LEU A 224 -7.85 -13.39 -6.98
C LEU A 224 -8.80 -12.20 -7.00
N THR A 225 -9.92 -12.40 -7.69
CA THR A 225 -11.13 -11.57 -7.52
C THR A 225 -11.92 -12.02 -6.30
N SER A 226 -12.93 -11.24 -5.89
CA SER A 226 -13.76 -11.58 -4.74
C SER A 226 -14.48 -12.92 -4.89
N ALA A 227 -14.90 -13.27 -6.11
CA ALA A 227 -15.57 -14.54 -6.37
C ALA A 227 -14.59 -15.72 -6.24
N GLN A 228 -13.38 -15.56 -6.80
CA GLN A 228 -12.35 -16.59 -6.82
C GLN A 228 -11.72 -16.82 -5.44
N ASP A 229 -11.63 -15.81 -4.58
CA ASP A 229 -11.07 -15.97 -3.23
C ASP A 229 -11.86 -17.01 -2.40
N SER A 230 -13.18 -17.08 -2.62
CA SER A 230 -14.05 -18.09 -1.98
C SER A 230 -13.89 -19.48 -2.60
N GLU A 231 -13.61 -19.56 -3.90
CA GLU A 231 -13.49 -20.81 -4.66
C GLU A 231 -12.14 -21.49 -4.50
N ALA A 232 -11.05 -20.72 -4.47
CA ALA A 232 -9.68 -21.20 -4.39
C ALA A 232 -9.32 -21.83 -3.01
N SER A 233 -10.28 -22.43 -2.32
CA SER A 233 -10.23 -22.85 -0.92
C SER A 233 -9.02 -23.74 -0.56
N VAL A 234 -8.68 -23.72 0.73
CA VAL A 234 -7.51 -24.29 1.42
C VAL A 234 -7.28 -25.80 1.24
N SER A 235 -8.20 -26.53 0.60
CA SER A 235 -8.14 -27.99 0.44
C SER A 235 -7.28 -28.49 -0.71
N HIS A 236 -6.89 -27.61 -1.64
CA HIS A 236 -6.15 -28.02 -2.84
C HIS A 236 -4.64 -27.89 -2.64
N THR A 237 -3.90 -28.96 -2.93
CA THR A 237 -2.43 -28.96 -3.00
C THR A 237 -1.91 -28.45 -4.33
N HIS A 238 -2.78 -28.19 -5.29
CA HIS A 238 -2.47 -27.67 -6.62
C HIS A 238 -3.31 -26.42 -6.89
N VAL A 239 -2.72 -25.43 -7.55
CA VAL A 239 -3.41 -24.22 -7.97
C VAL A 239 -3.06 -23.94 -9.43
N ALA A 240 -4.09 -23.76 -10.24
CA ALA A 240 -3.97 -23.33 -11.62
C ALA A 240 -4.21 -21.81 -11.74
N PHE A 241 -3.39 -21.14 -12.53
CA PHE A 241 -3.56 -19.71 -12.83
C PHE A 241 -2.97 -19.36 -14.20
N GLN A 242 -3.50 -18.30 -14.78
CA GLN A 242 -3.01 -17.69 -16.00
C GLN A 242 -1.78 -16.85 -15.65
N ASN A 243 -0.60 -17.23 -16.13
CA ASN A 243 0.63 -16.50 -15.85
C ASN A 243 0.67 -15.17 -16.61
N GLU A 244 0.85 -14.07 -15.89
CA GLU A 244 0.83 -12.71 -16.43
C GLU A 244 2.05 -12.41 -17.33
N LEU A 245 3.18 -13.06 -17.07
CA LEU A 245 4.43 -12.86 -17.81
C LEU A 245 4.45 -13.67 -19.12
N THR A 246 4.02 -14.93 -19.07
CA THR A 246 4.07 -15.84 -20.23
C THR A 246 2.77 -15.90 -21.01
N GLN A 247 1.67 -15.37 -20.45
CA GLN A 247 0.31 -15.44 -21.00
C GLN A 247 -0.14 -16.89 -21.28
N LYS A 248 0.34 -17.84 -20.48
CA LYS A 248 -0.01 -19.27 -20.55
C LYS A 248 -0.56 -19.77 -19.21
N PRO A 249 -1.47 -20.74 -19.22
CA PRO A 249 -1.91 -21.40 -18.01
C PRO A 249 -0.75 -22.18 -17.40
N MET A 250 -0.70 -22.21 -16.07
CA MET A 250 0.29 -22.94 -15.30
C MET A 250 -0.36 -23.52 -14.05
N GLU A 251 0.15 -24.66 -13.60
CA GLU A 251 -0.28 -25.32 -12.38
C GLU A 251 0.91 -25.49 -11.44
N ILE A 252 0.72 -25.13 -10.17
CA ILE A 252 1.76 -25.22 -9.14
C ILE A 252 1.26 -26.09 -7.99
N GLN A 253 2.06 -27.08 -7.61
CA GLN A 253 1.87 -27.84 -6.39
C GLN A 253 2.47 -27.10 -5.19
N MET A 254 1.67 -26.85 -4.16
CA MET A 254 2.03 -26.11 -2.96
C MET A 254 1.75 -26.92 -1.69
N THR A 255 2.39 -26.50 -0.59
CA THR A 255 2.14 -27.04 0.77
C THR A 255 1.33 -26.09 1.64
N ARG A 256 1.46 -24.78 1.40
CA ARG A 256 0.72 -23.72 2.07
C ARG A 256 0.69 -22.48 1.17
N PHE A 257 -0.19 -21.54 1.50
CA PHE A 257 -0.16 -20.20 0.94
C PHE A 257 -0.23 -19.15 2.05
N GLN A 258 0.09 -17.91 1.69
CA GLN A 258 -0.08 -16.73 2.53
C GLN A 258 -0.92 -15.69 1.79
N ASN A 259 -2.00 -15.21 2.43
CA ASN A 259 -2.70 -14.02 1.96
C ASN A 259 -1.81 -12.80 2.17
N LEU A 260 -1.50 -12.10 1.08
CA LEU A 260 -0.68 -10.90 1.12
C LEU A 260 -1.52 -9.68 1.51
N LEU A 261 -2.72 -9.48 0.96
CA LEU A 261 -3.53 -8.30 1.31
C LEU A 261 -4.29 -8.54 2.62
N GLN A 262 -3.83 -7.92 3.70
CA GLN A 262 -4.37 -8.04 5.05
C GLN A 262 -5.10 -6.77 5.49
N PRO A 263 -6.15 -6.86 6.32
CA PRO A 263 -6.94 -5.71 6.73
C PRO A 263 -6.11 -4.70 7.53
N VAL A 264 -6.04 -3.47 7.02
CA VAL A 264 -5.49 -2.29 7.70
C VAL A 264 -6.63 -1.48 8.31
N LEU A 265 -7.69 -1.24 7.54
CA LEU A 265 -8.91 -0.57 7.97
C LEU A 265 -10.13 -1.43 7.63
N VAL A 266 -11.03 -1.59 8.61
CA VAL A 266 -12.35 -2.20 8.41
C VAL A 266 -13.41 -1.16 8.76
N LYS A 267 -14.23 -0.77 7.77
CA LYS A 267 -15.25 0.30 7.93
C LYS A 267 -14.66 1.59 8.52
N GLY A 268 -13.44 1.96 8.13
CA GLY A 268 -12.73 3.15 8.62
C GLY A 268 -12.07 3.00 9.99
N HIS A 269 -12.07 1.81 10.59
CA HIS A 269 -11.41 1.53 11.86
C HIS A 269 -10.14 0.69 11.67
N PRO A 270 -9.01 1.04 12.33
CA PRO A 270 -7.81 0.21 12.32
C PRO A 270 -8.06 -1.24 12.71
N ALA A 271 -7.49 -2.17 11.95
CA ALA A 271 -7.68 -3.62 12.10
C ALA A 271 -6.37 -4.42 12.07
N LEU A 272 -5.21 -3.75 12.15
CA LEU A 272 -3.91 -4.40 12.22
C LEU A 272 -3.23 -4.24 13.59
N ASN A 273 -2.32 -5.17 13.88
CA ASN A 273 -1.40 -5.09 15.01
C ASN A 273 -0.04 -4.60 14.53
N ALA A 274 0.51 -3.57 15.17
CA ALA A 274 1.82 -3.00 14.82
C ALA A 274 2.96 -3.88 15.40
N PRO A 275 3.76 -4.57 14.56
CA PRO A 275 4.90 -5.35 15.04
C PRO A 275 6.05 -4.45 15.49
N SER A 276 7.04 -5.00 16.20
CA SER A 276 8.26 -4.26 16.51
C SER A 276 9.07 -3.97 15.24
N LEU A 277 9.82 -2.88 15.24
CA LEU A 277 10.69 -2.54 14.11
C LEU A 277 11.74 -3.63 13.85
N ASP A 278 12.29 -4.24 14.90
CA ASP A 278 13.24 -5.36 14.79
C ASP A 278 12.61 -6.54 14.03
N TYR A 279 11.37 -6.90 14.37
CA TYR A 279 10.64 -7.96 13.69
C TYR A 279 10.41 -7.62 12.22
N LEU A 280 10.00 -6.39 11.92
CA LEU A 280 9.78 -5.94 10.54
C LEU A 280 11.08 -6.01 9.72
N ARG A 281 12.20 -5.52 10.27
CA ARG A 281 13.52 -5.61 9.63
C ARG A 281 13.91 -7.07 9.36
N GLN A 282 13.85 -7.94 10.38
CA GLN A 282 14.16 -9.37 10.23
C GLN A 282 13.28 -10.05 9.19
N ARG A 283 11.98 -9.73 9.17
CA ARG A 283 11.04 -10.23 8.15
C ARG A 283 11.45 -9.78 6.75
N THR A 284 11.79 -8.50 6.56
CA THR A 284 12.26 -7.97 5.28
C THR A 284 13.51 -8.71 4.81
N TRP A 285 14.51 -8.87 5.68
CA TRP A 285 15.76 -9.57 5.36
C TRP A 285 15.52 -11.03 4.96
N LYS A 286 14.68 -11.76 5.70
CA LYS A 286 14.31 -13.14 5.33
C LYS A 286 13.63 -13.23 3.96
N GLN A 287 12.80 -12.25 3.62
CA GLN A 287 12.19 -12.19 2.29
C GLN A 287 13.25 -11.87 1.23
N LEU A 288 14.14 -10.91 1.47
CA LEU A 288 15.22 -10.58 0.53
C LEU A 288 16.12 -11.80 0.27
N GLU A 289 16.57 -12.48 1.31
CA GLU A 289 17.38 -13.70 1.21
C GLU A 289 16.66 -14.78 0.38
N ALA A 290 15.39 -15.06 0.72
CA ALA A 290 14.60 -16.06 0.01
C ALA A 290 14.40 -15.70 -1.46
N PHE A 291 14.12 -14.44 -1.78
CA PHE A 291 13.85 -14.01 -3.16
C PHE A 291 15.11 -13.81 -3.99
N HIS A 292 16.28 -13.54 -3.37
CA HIS A 292 17.53 -13.32 -4.11
C HIS A 292 18.02 -14.55 -4.85
N THR A 293 17.57 -15.75 -4.45
CA THR A 293 17.85 -16.99 -5.19
C THR A 293 17.03 -17.13 -6.48
N TYR A 294 16.08 -16.24 -6.74
CA TYR A 294 15.18 -16.30 -7.89
C TYR A 294 15.46 -15.18 -8.89
N LYS A 295 15.19 -15.48 -10.17
CA LYS A 295 15.05 -14.44 -11.19
C LYS A 295 13.65 -13.83 -11.10
N LEU A 296 13.52 -12.69 -10.44
CA LEU A 296 12.22 -12.03 -10.20
C LEU A 296 11.43 -11.71 -11.47
N GLN A 297 12.12 -11.52 -12.61
CA GLN A 297 11.50 -11.29 -13.91
C GLN A 297 10.82 -12.54 -14.49
N GLU A 298 11.18 -13.73 -14.01
CA GLU A 298 10.62 -15.02 -14.42
C GLU A 298 9.71 -15.61 -13.33
N TYR A 299 9.58 -14.93 -12.17
CA TYR A 299 8.85 -15.46 -11.03
C TYR A 299 7.34 -15.61 -11.36
N PRO A 300 6.78 -16.82 -11.23
CA PRO A 300 5.37 -17.11 -11.48
C PRO A 300 4.39 -16.16 -10.79
N ARG A 301 3.55 -15.45 -11.53
CA ARG A 301 2.42 -14.70 -10.97
C ARG A 301 1.28 -14.52 -11.96
N GLY A 302 0.05 -14.37 -11.47
CA GLY A 302 -1.10 -14.02 -12.30
C GLY A 302 -2.44 -14.54 -11.79
N TRP A 303 -3.47 -14.47 -12.63
CA TRP A 303 -4.87 -14.64 -12.25
C TRP A 303 -5.31 -16.09 -12.10
N PHE A 304 -5.96 -16.41 -10.99
CA PHE A 304 -6.53 -17.74 -10.73
C PHE A 304 -7.44 -18.22 -11.87
N ILE A 305 -7.33 -19.51 -12.20
CA ILE A 305 -8.23 -20.20 -13.13
C ILE A 305 -9.09 -21.15 -12.29
N SER A 306 -10.40 -20.92 -12.32
CA SER A 306 -11.39 -21.83 -11.76
C SER A 306 -11.31 -23.18 -12.49
N SER A 307 -11.19 -24.27 -11.72
CA SER A 307 -11.08 -25.65 -12.22
C SER A 307 -12.43 -26.25 -12.56
#